data_AF-A0A7R7VTS6-F1
#
_entry.id   AF-A0A7R7VTS6-F1
#
_cell.length_a   1.000
_cell.length_b   1.000
_cell.length_c   1.000
_cell.angle_alpha   90.00
_cell.angle_beta   90.00
_cell.angle_gamma   90.00
#
_symmetry.space_group_name_H-M   'P 1'
#
loop_
_entity.id
_entity.type
_entity.pdbx_description
1 polymer ?
#
loop_
_entity_poly.entity_id
_entity_poly.type
_entity_poly.pdbx_seq_one_letter_code
_entity_poly.pdbx_strand_id
1 'polypeptide(L)'
;MAPAIVDNPPTPVVPIVKDAAPAVKSPQRESLKLSGALDSFDSFDVTTVIGREFPTANLKEWLHAPNSDELLRDLAITISQRGVVFFRKQDDLDDDLQKELLQRLGLLSGKPSTSGLHVHPIHNSSREHAAKDDEISVITSKDNGKLYRDRYSKIGQSGRKQWHSDITFEPIPSDYTVLRLTQLPKTGGDTLWASGYEVYDRISKPYRKFLDGLTATYAQPEFNKVAKENDFEIFSGPRGAPENVGEVLEAIHPVIRTNPVTGWKSVFAVGHHVAKINDLSDEESDHLLRWFVTLIVENHDLQARLRWQNPNDLAIWDNRSVYHAATFDYDGLGPRTGHRVVGLGEKPYFDPKSTSRREALEQQEA
;
A
#
# COMPACT_ATOMS: atom_id res chain seq x y z
N MET A 1 33.01 -15.43 52.18
CA MET A 1 33.05 -16.82 51.68
C MET A 1 31.63 -17.25 51.40
N ALA A 2 31.25 -17.26 50.11
CA ALA A 2 29.93 -17.69 49.65
C ALA A 2 29.97 -19.19 49.29
N PRO A 3 28.89 -19.96 49.51
CA PRO A 3 28.89 -21.41 49.37
C PRO A 3 28.80 -21.85 47.90
N ALA A 4 29.42 -22.98 47.60
CA ALA A 4 29.49 -23.60 46.28
C ALA A 4 28.15 -24.18 45.81
N ILE A 5 27.85 -24.00 44.52
CA ILE A 5 26.71 -24.59 43.81
C ILE A 5 27.13 -25.95 43.28
N VAL A 6 26.25 -26.94 43.43
CA VAL A 6 26.40 -28.33 43.01
C VAL A 6 26.03 -28.45 41.52
N ASP A 7 26.94 -28.99 40.70
CA ASP A 7 26.72 -29.22 39.27
C ASP A 7 25.68 -30.33 39.03
N ASN A 8 24.61 -30.02 38.31
CA ASN A 8 23.73 -31.02 37.69
C ASN A 8 24.19 -31.31 36.25
N PRO A 9 24.15 -32.57 35.79
CA PRO A 9 24.55 -32.93 34.44
C PRO A 9 23.58 -32.36 33.39
N PRO A 10 24.06 -32.02 32.18
CA PRO A 10 23.24 -31.41 31.15
C PRO A 10 22.23 -32.41 30.58
N THR A 11 20.97 -31.98 30.50
CA THR A 11 19.90 -32.68 29.79
C THR A 11 20.25 -32.80 28.30
N PRO A 12 20.04 -33.95 27.64
CA PRO A 12 20.29 -34.08 26.21
C PRO A 12 19.40 -33.14 25.41
N VAL A 13 20.00 -32.23 24.64
CA VAL A 13 19.28 -31.36 23.70
C VAL A 13 18.84 -32.23 22.51
N VAL A 14 17.54 -32.47 22.41
CA VAL A 14 16.94 -33.06 21.20
C VAL A 14 17.05 -32.02 20.08
N PRO A 15 17.68 -32.34 18.94
CA PRO A 15 17.77 -31.38 17.83
C PRO A 15 16.37 -31.14 17.27
N ILE A 16 15.91 -29.89 17.37
CA ILE A 16 14.73 -29.42 16.65
C ILE A 16 15.08 -29.46 15.17
N VAL A 17 14.52 -30.43 14.46
CA VAL A 17 14.51 -30.47 13.00
C VAL A 17 13.77 -29.22 12.54
N LYS A 18 14.51 -28.21 12.08
CA LYS A 18 13.95 -27.11 11.31
C LYS A 18 13.49 -27.69 9.98
N ASP A 19 12.21 -28.02 9.87
CA ASP A 19 11.61 -28.21 8.56
C ASP A 19 11.78 -26.89 7.80
N ALA A 20 12.70 -26.90 6.83
CA ALA A 20 12.85 -25.81 5.90
C ALA A 20 11.52 -25.64 5.18
N ALA A 21 10.89 -24.47 5.35
CA ALA A 21 9.74 -24.09 4.55
C ALA A 21 10.09 -24.34 3.07
N PRO A 22 9.23 -25.01 2.29
CA PRO A 22 9.53 -25.30 0.90
C PRO A 22 9.80 -23.98 0.18
N ALA A 23 10.92 -23.93 -0.55
CA ALA A 23 11.26 -22.79 -1.39
C ALA A 23 10.13 -22.59 -2.41
N VAL A 24 9.25 -21.62 -2.13
CA VAL A 24 8.30 -21.12 -3.12
C VAL A 24 9.16 -20.60 -4.27
N LYS A 25 9.10 -21.26 -5.43
CA LYS A 25 9.74 -20.76 -6.64
C LYS A 25 9.15 -19.37 -6.91
N SER A 26 9.90 -18.32 -6.58
CA SER A 26 9.56 -16.96 -6.97
C SER A 26 9.41 -16.97 -8.49
N PRO A 27 8.28 -16.53 -9.05
CA PRO A 27 8.18 -16.39 -10.49
C PRO A 27 9.24 -15.37 -10.90
N GLN A 28 10.33 -15.84 -11.54
CA GLN A 28 11.27 -14.97 -12.24
C GLN A 28 10.48 -14.32 -13.37
N ARG A 29 9.94 -13.13 -13.09
CA ARG A 29 9.29 -12.30 -14.09
C ARG A 29 10.27 -11.23 -14.50
N GLU A 30 10.59 -11.20 -15.78
CA GLU A 30 11.26 -10.06 -16.39
C GLU A 30 10.38 -8.82 -16.15
N SER A 31 11.00 -7.71 -15.75
CA SER A 31 10.28 -6.45 -15.52
C SER A 31 9.52 -6.03 -16.77
N LEU A 32 8.29 -5.56 -16.60
CA LEU A 32 7.49 -5.12 -17.74
C LEU A 32 8.08 -3.84 -18.35
N LYS A 33 8.17 -3.81 -19.68
CA LYS A 33 8.65 -2.64 -20.45
C LYS A 33 7.48 -1.85 -21.03
N LEU A 34 7.60 -0.52 -21.04
CA LEU A 34 6.64 0.37 -21.69
C LEU A 34 6.62 0.11 -23.20
N SER A 35 5.44 0.16 -23.82
CA SER A 35 5.30 0.16 -25.28
C SER A 35 5.40 1.57 -25.88
N GLY A 36 5.22 2.61 -25.06
CA GLY A 36 5.12 4.01 -25.48
C GLY A 36 3.68 4.43 -25.80
N ALA A 37 2.69 3.62 -25.43
CA ALA A 37 1.27 3.90 -25.74
C ALA A 37 0.77 5.19 -25.08
N LEU A 38 1.42 5.62 -23.98
CA LEU A 38 1.08 6.84 -23.25
C LEU A 38 1.83 8.09 -23.73
N ASP A 39 2.81 7.96 -24.65
CA ASP A 39 3.71 9.07 -25.03
C ASP A 39 2.99 10.19 -25.80
N SER A 40 1.83 9.90 -26.38
CA SER A 40 0.99 10.88 -27.10
C SER A 40 0.11 11.74 -26.18
N PHE A 41 0.02 11.41 -24.89
CA PHE A 41 -0.81 12.13 -23.94
C PHE A 41 0.01 13.15 -23.16
N ASP A 42 -0.57 14.34 -22.96
CA ASP A 42 0.03 15.38 -22.13
C ASP A 42 0.24 14.85 -20.71
N SER A 43 1.47 14.98 -20.21
CA SER A 43 1.83 14.56 -18.87
C SER A 43 3.08 15.25 -18.36
N PHE A 44 3.23 15.31 -17.04
CA PHE A 44 4.45 15.80 -16.41
C PHE A 44 4.72 15.06 -15.10
N ASP A 45 5.99 14.90 -14.75
CA ASP A 45 6.40 14.36 -13.46
C ASP A 45 6.24 15.43 -12.37
N VAL A 46 5.46 15.09 -11.33
CA VAL A 46 5.13 16.04 -10.24
C VAL A 46 6.35 16.34 -9.38
N THR A 47 7.20 15.34 -9.19
CA THR A 47 8.53 15.47 -8.56
C THR A 47 9.53 14.62 -9.31
N THR A 48 10.82 14.77 -9.02
CA THR A 48 11.87 13.94 -9.62
C THR A 48 11.71 12.46 -9.26
N VAL A 49 11.32 12.17 -8.01
CA VAL A 49 11.28 10.80 -7.48
C VAL A 49 9.94 10.12 -7.73
N ILE A 50 8.82 10.80 -7.48
CA ILE A 50 7.48 10.21 -7.36
C ILE A 50 6.41 11.13 -7.97
N GLY A 51 5.35 10.54 -8.52
CA GLY A 51 4.22 11.26 -9.08
C GLY A 51 4.38 11.55 -10.56
N ARG A 52 3.30 11.31 -11.31
CA ARG A 52 3.07 11.82 -12.67
C ARG A 52 1.62 12.26 -12.79
N GLU A 53 1.37 13.39 -13.44
CA GLU A 53 0.00 13.86 -13.69
C GLU A 53 -0.30 13.83 -15.19
N PHE A 54 -1.49 13.35 -15.54
CA PHE A 54 -2.08 13.42 -16.86
C PHE A 54 -3.26 14.41 -16.80
N PRO A 55 -3.02 15.72 -16.97
CA PRO A 55 -4.02 16.75 -16.65
C PRO A 55 -5.23 16.76 -17.59
N THR A 56 -5.09 16.23 -18.80
CA THR A 56 -6.11 16.25 -19.86
C THR A 56 -6.63 14.86 -20.24
N ALA A 57 -6.04 13.78 -19.70
CA ALA A 57 -6.46 12.42 -20.04
C ALA A 57 -7.83 12.06 -19.46
N ASN A 58 -8.58 11.25 -20.20
CA ASN A 58 -9.85 10.67 -19.77
C ASN A 58 -9.71 9.14 -19.68
N LEU A 59 -9.87 8.59 -18.47
CA LEU A 59 -9.70 7.17 -18.21
C LEU A 59 -10.79 6.30 -18.84
N LYS A 60 -12.01 6.81 -19.00
CA LYS A 60 -13.09 6.09 -19.69
C LYS A 60 -12.80 5.95 -21.17
N GLU A 61 -12.24 6.98 -21.81
CA GLU A 61 -11.78 6.89 -23.19
C GLU A 61 -10.67 5.85 -23.33
N TRP A 62 -9.72 5.80 -22.39
CA TRP A 62 -8.66 4.78 -22.39
C TRP A 62 -9.20 3.37 -22.17
N LEU A 63 -10.21 3.19 -21.31
CA LEU A 63 -10.89 1.91 -21.07
C LEU A 63 -11.57 1.35 -22.33
N HIS A 64 -12.11 2.24 -23.18
CA HIS A 64 -12.87 1.86 -24.37
C HIS A 64 -12.09 2.03 -25.69
N ALA A 65 -10.84 2.49 -25.64
CA ALA A 65 -10.02 2.65 -26.83
C ALA A 65 -9.72 1.29 -27.50
N PRO A 66 -9.54 1.25 -28.84
CA PRO A 66 -9.19 0.00 -29.53
C PRO A 66 -7.90 -0.66 -29.01
N ASN A 67 -6.94 0.13 -28.52
CA ASN A 67 -5.68 -0.32 -27.92
C ASN A 67 -5.70 -0.22 -26.37
N SER A 68 -6.88 -0.33 -25.76
CA SER A 68 -7.06 -0.15 -24.31
C SER A 68 -6.10 -0.98 -23.45
N ASP A 69 -5.86 -2.26 -23.80
CA ASP A 69 -4.94 -3.12 -23.03
C ASP A 69 -3.50 -2.59 -23.04
N GLU A 70 -3.04 -2.01 -24.15
CA GLU A 70 -1.70 -1.40 -24.23
C GLU A 70 -1.63 -0.14 -23.36
N LEU A 71 -2.65 0.73 -23.44
CA LEU A 71 -2.74 1.95 -22.63
C LEU A 71 -2.74 1.63 -21.13
N LEU A 72 -3.58 0.68 -20.71
CA LEU A 72 -3.71 0.31 -19.30
C LEU A 72 -2.49 -0.44 -18.80
N ARG A 73 -1.86 -1.28 -19.62
CA ARG A 73 -0.60 -1.93 -19.25
C ARG A 73 0.51 -0.90 -19.04
N ASP A 74 0.68 0.05 -19.96
CA ASP A 74 1.66 1.12 -19.79
C ASP A 74 1.33 2.04 -18.62
N LEU A 75 0.04 2.26 -18.33
CA LEU A 75 -0.41 2.97 -17.14
C LEU A 75 0.00 2.22 -15.87
N ALA A 76 -0.22 0.92 -15.79
CA ALA A 76 0.18 0.10 -14.65
C ALA A 76 1.71 0.13 -14.41
N ILE A 77 2.51 0.05 -15.48
CA ILE A 77 3.97 0.19 -15.41
C ILE A 77 4.35 1.59 -14.94
N THR A 78 3.72 2.63 -15.49
CA THR A 78 3.96 4.02 -15.12
C THR A 78 3.64 4.26 -13.64
N ILE A 79 2.51 3.75 -13.14
CA ILE A 79 2.15 3.80 -11.71
C ILE A 79 3.21 3.08 -10.88
N SER A 80 3.64 1.89 -11.28
CA SER A 80 4.62 1.09 -10.53
C SER A 80 6.01 1.74 -10.49
N GLN A 81 6.41 2.46 -11.55
CA GLN A 81 7.69 3.18 -11.63
C GLN A 81 7.66 4.54 -10.94
N ARG A 82 6.55 5.29 -11.11
CA ARG A 82 6.36 6.65 -10.58
C ARG A 82 5.68 6.67 -9.22
N GLY A 83 5.28 5.52 -8.69
CA GLY A 83 4.59 5.32 -7.43
C GLY A 83 3.09 5.71 -7.45
N VAL A 84 2.77 6.90 -7.94
CA VAL A 84 1.41 7.43 -8.03
C VAL A 84 1.22 8.22 -9.32
N VAL A 85 0.03 8.15 -9.89
CA VAL A 85 -0.40 8.99 -11.01
C VAL A 85 -1.69 9.74 -10.67
N PHE A 86 -1.87 10.90 -11.28
CA PHE A 86 -2.99 11.80 -11.02
C PHE A 86 -3.74 12.15 -12.31
N PHE A 87 -5.05 12.28 -12.18
CA PHE A 87 -5.97 12.68 -13.23
C PHE A 87 -6.93 13.74 -12.69
N ARG A 88 -7.38 14.65 -13.56
CA ARG A 88 -8.30 15.73 -13.19
C ARG A 88 -9.68 15.48 -13.81
N LYS A 89 -10.74 15.87 -13.10
CA LYS A 89 -12.12 15.94 -13.62
C LYS A 89 -12.57 14.68 -14.38
N GLN A 90 -12.42 13.50 -13.78
CA GLN A 90 -12.90 12.23 -14.34
C GLN A 90 -14.43 12.10 -14.16
N ASP A 91 -15.17 13.07 -14.70
CA ASP A 91 -16.60 13.29 -14.44
C ASP A 91 -17.50 12.17 -14.97
N ASP A 92 -17.01 11.40 -15.93
CA ASP A 92 -17.72 10.31 -16.60
C ASP A 92 -17.24 8.91 -16.19
N LEU A 93 -16.28 8.82 -15.26
CA LEU A 93 -15.82 7.56 -14.66
C LEU A 93 -16.68 7.26 -13.42
N ASP A 94 -17.64 6.35 -13.51
CA ASP A 94 -18.44 5.90 -12.36
C ASP A 94 -17.72 4.81 -11.54
N ASP A 95 -18.39 4.30 -10.51
CA ASP A 95 -17.81 3.28 -9.62
C ASP A 95 -17.57 1.94 -10.33
N ASP A 96 -18.42 1.58 -11.31
CA ASP A 96 -18.24 0.35 -12.08
C ASP A 96 -17.03 0.44 -13.01
N LEU A 97 -16.87 1.55 -13.72
CA LEU A 97 -15.67 1.80 -14.54
C LEU A 97 -14.41 1.92 -13.68
N GLN A 98 -14.50 2.49 -12.47
CA GLN A 98 -13.37 2.57 -11.54
C GLN A 98 -12.91 1.18 -11.08
N LYS A 99 -13.85 0.26 -10.81
CA LYS A 99 -13.56 -1.15 -10.48
C LYS A 99 -12.95 -1.88 -11.68
N GLU A 100 -13.54 -1.73 -12.87
CA GLU A 100 -13.03 -2.34 -14.10
C GLU A 100 -11.58 -1.90 -14.36
N LEU A 101 -11.33 -0.58 -14.30
CA LEU A 101 -10.01 0.01 -14.46
C LEU A 101 -9.00 -0.67 -13.53
N LEU A 102 -9.28 -0.70 -12.23
CA LEU A 102 -8.33 -1.22 -11.26
C LEU A 102 -8.09 -2.72 -11.43
N GLN A 103 -9.14 -3.49 -11.73
CA GLN A 103 -9.01 -4.92 -11.98
C GLN A 103 -8.15 -5.19 -13.22
N ARG A 104 -8.35 -4.43 -14.31
CA ARG A 104 -7.58 -4.54 -15.54
C ARG A 104 -6.12 -4.12 -15.36
N LEU A 105 -5.84 -3.03 -14.63
CA LEU A 105 -4.47 -2.62 -14.30
C LEU A 105 -3.70 -3.74 -13.59
N GLY A 106 -4.31 -4.37 -12.59
CA GLY A 106 -3.72 -5.51 -11.89
C GLY A 106 -3.45 -6.69 -12.83
N LEU A 107 -4.45 -7.11 -13.62
CA LEU A 107 -4.32 -8.27 -14.52
C LEU A 107 -3.28 -8.05 -15.62
N LEU A 108 -3.28 -6.87 -16.24
CA LEU A 108 -2.34 -6.51 -17.31
C LEU A 108 -0.91 -6.33 -16.81
N SER A 109 -0.72 -5.99 -15.53
CA SER A 109 0.58 -6.01 -14.87
C SER A 109 0.95 -7.35 -14.22
N GLY A 110 0.09 -8.36 -14.39
CA GLY A 110 0.40 -9.76 -14.10
C GLY A 110 -0.04 -10.28 -12.74
N LYS A 111 -0.94 -9.61 -12.01
CA LYS A 111 -1.48 -10.19 -10.76
C LYS A 111 -2.12 -11.58 -11.01
N PRO A 112 -2.19 -12.46 -10.01
CA PRO A 112 -2.93 -13.72 -10.13
C PRO A 112 -4.38 -13.49 -10.54
N SER A 113 -4.94 -14.32 -11.43
CA SER A 113 -6.35 -14.20 -11.83
C SER A 113 -7.34 -14.46 -10.70
N THR A 114 -6.89 -15.10 -9.62
CA THR A 114 -7.65 -15.31 -8.37
C THR A 114 -7.71 -14.07 -7.48
N SER A 115 -6.90 -13.05 -7.77
CA SER A 115 -6.88 -11.78 -7.04
C SER A 115 -7.87 -10.78 -7.65
N GLY A 116 -8.98 -10.56 -6.95
CA GLY A 116 -10.03 -9.60 -7.32
C GLY A 116 -9.82 -8.21 -6.72
N LEU A 117 -10.94 -7.58 -6.40
CA LEU A 117 -11.02 -6.33 -5.64
C LEU A 117 -11.30 -6.64 -4.18
N HIS A 118 -10.77 -5.82 -3.28
CA HIS A 118 -10.84 -6.05 -1.85
C HIS A 118 -12.18 -5.61 -1.26
N VAL A 119 -12.75 -6.45 -0.40
CA VAL A 119 -13.92 -6.12 0.43
C VAL A 119 -13.46 -5.70 1.83
N HIS A 120 -13.78 -4.49 2.26
CA HIS A 120 -13.28 -3.98 3.56
C HIS A 120 -13.87 -4.76 4.75
N PRO A 121 -13.09 -5.20 5.75
CA PRO A 121 -13.60 -6.00 6.86
C PRO A 121 -14.64 -5.28 7.73
N ILE A 122 -14.59 -3.94 7.77
CA ILE A 122 -15.53 -3.09 8.54
C ILE A 122 -16.48 -2.27 7.67
N HIS A 123 -16.04 -1.79 6.51
CA HIS A 123 -16.71 -0.74 5.72
C HIS A 123 -17.23 -1.36 4.42
N ASN A 124 -18.05 -2.41 4.54
CA ASN A 124 -18.68 -3.13 3.43
C ASN A 124 -20.20 -3.02 3.52
N SER A 125 -20.91 -3.44 2.47
CA SER A 125 -22.34 -3.22 2.27
C SER A 125 -23.25 -3.84 3.35
N SER A 126 -22.72 -4.72 4.22
CA SER A 126 -23.43 -5.21 5.41
C SER A 126 -23.68 -4.13 6.48
N ARG A 127 -23.18 -2.90 6.30
CA ARG A 127 -23.37 -1.77 7.22
C ARG A 127 -24.37 -0.75 6.69
N GLU A 128 -25.18 -0.19 7.60
CA GLU A 128 -26.20 0.84 7.30
C GLU A 128 -25.67 2.13 6.66
N HIS A 129 -24.35 2.38 6.68
CA HIS A 129 -23.69 3.57 6.13
C HIS A 129 -22.55 3.27 5.15
N ALA A 130 -22.35 2.00 4.77
CA ALA A 130 -21.36 1.66 3.74
C ALA A 130 -21.93 1.91 2.34
N ALA A 131 -21.05 1.90 1.33
CA ALA A 131 -21.50 1.77 -0.04
C ALA A 131 -22.38 0.51 -0.18
N LYS A 132 -23.36 0.55 -1.08
CA LYS A 132 -24.15 -0.64 -1.43
C LYS A 132 -23.31 -1.73 -2.10
N ASP A 133 -22.08 -1.39 -2.47
CA ASP A 133 -21.13 -2.24 -3.16
C ASP A 133 -19.97 -2.57 -2.20
N ASP A 134 -19.72 -3.86 -2.00
CA ASP A 134 -18.70 -4.36 -1.09
C ASP A 134 -17.26 -3.99 -1.49
N GLU A 135 -17.04 -3.70 -2.78
CA GLU A 135 -15.73 -3.37 -3.35
C GLU A 135 -15.48 -1.84 -3.37
N ILE A 136 -16.49 -1.03 -3.01
CA ILE A 136 -16.38 0.43 -2.91
C ILE A 136 -16.33 0.87 -1.44
N SER A 137 -15.21 1.46 -1.04
CA SER A 137 -15.11 2.17 0.24
C SER A 137 -15.44 3.66 0.04
N VAL A 138 -16.56 4.13 0.61
CA VAL A 138 -16.89 5.56 0.67
C VAL A 138 -16.17 6.20 1.85
N ILE A 139 -15.13 6.99 1.55
CA ILE A 139 -14.33 7.71 2.52
C ILE A 139 -14.94 9.10 2.71
N THR A 140 -15.76 9.28 3.74
CA THR A 140 -16.41 10.56 4.04
C THR A 140 -16.08 11.10 5.43
N SER A 141 -15.93 12.42 5.52
CA SER A 141 -15.71 13.12 6.79
C SER A 141 -16.87 12.99 7.78
N LYS A 142 -18.10 12.71 7.29
CA LYS A 142 -19.28 12.54 8.15
C LYS A 142 -19.29 11.21 8.91
N ASP A 143 -18.82 10.13 8.29
CA ASP A 143 -18.83 8.78 8.88
C ASP A 143 -17.61 8.54 9.77
N ASN A 144 -16.45 9.13 9.42
CA ASN A 144 -15.27 9.14 10.28
C ASN A 144 -15.54 9.79 11.65
N GLY A 145 -16.45 10.76 11.73
CA GLY A 145 -16.86 11.41 12.99
C GLY A 145 -17.76 10.55 13.90
N LYS A 146 -18.27 9.40 13.42
CA LYS A 146 -19.11 8.48 14.20
C LYS A 146 -18.33 7.29 14.75
N LEU A 147 -17.57 6.57 13.93
CA LEU A 147 -16.75 5.41 14.38
C LEU A 147 -15.41 5.83 15.01
N TYR A 148 -14.84 6.96 14.58
CA TYR A 148 -13.50 7.40 14.97
C TYR A 148 -13.50 8.83 15.52
N ARG A 149 -14.55 9.20 16.27
CA ARG A 149 -14.80 10.56 16.77
C ARG A 149 -13.60 11.17 17.51
N ASP A 150 -12.85 10.36 18.26
CA ASP A 150 -11.66 10.82 19.01
C ASP A 150 -10.38 10.88 18.17
N ARG A 151 -10.31 10.12 17.07
CA ARG A 151 -9.12 10.01 16.20
C ARG A 151 -8.87 11.29 15.40
N TYR A 152 -9.93 12.03 15.09
CA TYR A 152 -9.89 13.21 14.22
C TYR A 152 -10.28 14.53 14.92
N SER A 153 -10.80 14.47 16.16
CA SER A 153 -11.21 15.67 16.91
C SER A 153 -10.06 16.33 17.70
N LYS A 154 -8.92 15.66 17.86
CA LYS A 154 -7.73 16.20 18.54
C LYS A 154 -6.60 16.42 17.54
N ILE A 155 -6.16 17.67 17.40
CA ILE A 155 -4.96 18.01 16.64
C ILE A 155 -3.75 17.41 17.39
N GLY A 156 -3.23 16.30 16.87
CA GLY A 156 -2.02 15.68 17.38
C GLY A 156 -0.77 16.48 17.01
N GLN A 157 0.30 16.35 17.81
CA GLN A 157 1.59 17.00 17.53
C GLN A 157 2.32 16.42 16.30
N SER A 158 1.86 15.29 15.75
CA SER A 158 2.54 14.61 14.64
C SER A 158 1.59 13.82 13.75
N GLY A 159 1.78 13.92 12.43
CA GLY A 159 1.09 13.11 11.42
C GLY A 159 1.75 11.74 11.13
N ARG A 160 2.83 11.36 11.85
CA ARG A 160 3.61 10.14 11.57
C ARG A 160 2.76 8.87 11.47
N LYS A 161 1.72 8.74 12.29
CA LYS A 161 0.83 7.56 12.32
C LYS A 161 -0.10 7.44 11.10
N GLN A 162 -0.20 8.50 10.28
CA GLN A 162 -1.02 8.49 9.07
C GLN A 162 -0.34 7.77 7.90
N TRP A 163 0.99 7.65 7.90
CA TRP A 163 1.71 6.97 6.83
C TRP A 163 1.47 5.46 6.87
N HIS A 164 1.03 4.90 5.75
CA HIS A 164 0.80 3.47 5.59
C HIS A 164 0.73 3.08 4.11
N SER A 165 0.85 1.77 3.86
CA SER A 165 0.31 1.12 2.67
C SER A 165 -1.02 0.46 3.03
N ASP A 166 -1.95 0.44 2.08
CA ASP A 166 -3.27 -0.17 2.32
C ASP A 166 -3.17 -1.69 2.54
N ILE A 167 -3.98 -2.19 3.48
CA ILE A 167 -4.33 -3.60 3.72
C ILE A 167 -3.15 -4.60 3.80
N THR A 168 -1.99 -4.17 4.29
CA THR A 168 -0.82 -5.05 4.42
C THR A 168 -1.00 -6.18 5.44
N PHE A 169 -2.06 -6.15 6.24
CA PHE A 169 -2.44 -7.20 7.18
C PHE A 169 -3.08 -8.43 6.51
N GLU A 170 -3.46 -8.34 5.23
CA GLU A 170 -3.99 -9.47 4.48
C GLU A 170 -2.85 -10.36 3.93
N PRO A 171 -3.05 -11.69 3.81
CA PRO A 171 -2.12 -12.59 3.13
C PRO A 171 -1.82 -12.19 1.68
N ILE A 172 -2.84 -11.73 0.96
CA ILE A 172 -2.74 -11.12 -0.37
C ILE A 172 -3.08 -9.64 -0.23
N PRO A 173 -2.11 -8.74 -0.02
CA PRO A 173 -2.35 -7.32 0.18
C PRO A 173 -2.58 -6.60 -1.16
N SER A 174 -2.78 -5.28 -1.08
CA SER A 174 -3.13 -4.50 -2.27
C SER A 174 -1.99 -4.44 -3.29
N ASP A 175 -2.37 -4.50 -4.57
CA ASP A 175 -1.54 -4.03 -5.66
C ASP A 175 -1.64 -2.52 -5.81
N TYR A 176 -2.75 -2.06 -6.36
CA TYR A 176 -3.03 -0.67 -6.63
C TYR A 176 -4.27 -0.22 -5.85
N THR A 177 -4.37 1.07 -5.62
CA THR A 177 -5.60 1.69 -5.12
C THR A 177 -5.95 2.90 -5.96
N VAL A 178 -7.24 3.06 -6.22
CA VAL A 178 -7.82 4.24 -6.87
C VAL A 178 -8.63 4.99 -5.84
N LEU A 179 -8.40 6.31 -5.74
CA LEU A 179 -9.24 7.22 -4.97
C LEU A 179 -9.73 8.36 -5.86
N ARG A 180 -11.05 8.51 -5.96
CA ARG A 180 -11.72 9.62 -6.64
C ARG A 180 -12.49 10.47 -5.64
N LEU A 181 -12.18 11.76 -5.52
CA LEU A 181 -12.91 12.65 -4.61
C LEU A 181 -14.15 13.25 -5.28
N THR A 182 -15.33 12.99 -4.74
CA THR A 182 -16.61 13.51 -5.26
C THR A 182 -17.08 14.78 -4.56
N GLN A 183 -16.60 15.04 -3.34
CA GLN A 183 -16.84 16.28 -2.61
C GLN A 183 -15.55 16.77 -1.96
N LEU A 184 -15.32 18.08 -2.04
CA LEU A 184 -14.13 18.73 -1.52
C LEU A 184 -14.52 19.81 -0.50
N PRO A 185 -13.75 19.97 0.59
CA PRO A 185 -13.87 21.13 1.44
C PRO A 185 -13.40 22.38 0.69
N LYS A 186 -13.68 23.56 1.24
CA LYS A 186 -13.21 24.85 0.68
C LYS A 186 -11.69 24.88 0.50
N THR A 187 -10.96 24.26 1.41
CA THR A 187 -9.51 24.03 1.35
C THR A 187 -9.11 22.93 2.35
N GLY A 188 -7.88 22.45 2.29
CA GLY A 188 -7.40 21.30 3.06
C GLY A 188 -7.90 19.96 2.49
N GLY A 189 -7.54 18.86 3.15
CA GLY A 189 -7.93 17.50 2.76
C GLY A 189 -7.04 16.85 1.72
N ASP A 190 -5.84 17.42 1.52
CA ASP A 190 -4.82 16.90 0.62
C ASP A 190 -4.37 15.50 1.01
N THR A 191 -3.83 14.77 0.04
CA THR A 191 -3.20 13.47 0.28
C THR A 191 -1.72 13.57 -0.07
N LEU A 192 -0.88 12.93 0.75
CA LEU A 192 0.56 12.81 0.51
C LEU A 192 0.89 11.36 0.16
N TRP A 193 1.92 11.18 -0.66
CA TRP A 193 2.52 9.90 -1.02
C TRP A 193 4.03 9.97 -0.83
N ALA A 194 4.66 8.83 -0.56
CA ALA A 194 6.10 8.70 -0.36
C ALA A 194 6.63 7.44 -1.05
N SER A 195 7.78 7.56 -1.73
CA SER A 195 8.38 6.44 -2.46
C SER A 195 9.16 5.50 -1.53
N GLY A 196 8.71 4.25 -1.43
CA GLY A 196 9.44 3.19 -0.71
C GLY A 196 10.72 2.74 -1.40
N TYR A 197 10.82 2.91 -2.72
CA TYR A 197 12.08 2.75 -3.46
C TYR A 197 13.13 3.75 -3.00
N GLU A 198 12.76 5.02 -2.92
CA GLU A 198 13.69 6.08 -2.52
C GLU A 198 14.10 5.95 -1.04
N VAL A 199 13.21 5.44 -0.18
CA VAL A 199 13.57 5.07 1.20
C VAL A 199 14.65 3.97 1.18
N TYR A 200 14.47 2.90 0.39
CA TYR A 200 15.47 1.83 0.27
C TYR A 200 16.81 2.35 -0.28
N ASP A 201 16.74 3.18 -1.32
CA ASP A 201 17.89 3.73 -2.04
C ASP A 201 18.73 4.72 -1.21
N ARG A 202 18.21 5.22 -0.09
CA ARG A 202 18.95 6.05 0.89
C ARG A 202 19.67 5.23 1.95
N ILE A 203 19.21 4.02 2.23
CA ILE A 203 19.82 3.15 3.24
C ILE A 203 21.19 2.70 2.73
N SER A 204 22.21 2.67 3.58
CA SER A 204 23.55 2.22 3.16
C SER A 204 23.55 0.74 2.80
N LYS A 205 24.42 0.32 1.86
CA LYS A 205 24.49 -1.09 1.40
C LYS A 205 24.64 -2.12 2.54
N PRO A 206 25.43 -1.88 3.62
CA PRO A 206 25.49 -2.81 4.76
C PRO A 206 24.15 -2.97 5.48
N TYR A 207 23.43 -1.86 5.72
CA TYR A 207 22.10 -1.92 6.32
C TYR A 207 21.09 -2.58 5.40
N ARG A 208 21.13 -2.33 4.09
CA ARG A 208 20.28 -3.04 3.13
C ARG A 208 20.49 -4.54 3.24
N LYS A 209 21.74 -5.00 3.25
CA LYS A 209 22.07 -6.43 3.40
C LYS A 209 21.54 -7.03 4.70
N PHE A 210 21.54 -6.26 5.80
CA PHE A 210 20.96 -6.70 7.06
C PHE A 210 19.43 -6.79 7.00
N LEU A 211 18.76 -5.85 6.33
CA LEU A 211 17.31 -5.82 6.18
C LEU A 211 16.79 -6.82 5.14
N ASP A 212 17.59 -7.08 4.10
CA ASP A 212 17.31 -8.03 3.03
C ASP A 212 17.11 -9.44 3.64
N GLY A 213 15.88 -9.96 3.55
CA GLY A 213 15.52 -11.29 4.07
C GLY A 213 14.85 -11.29 5.45
N LEU A 214 14.80 -10.16 6.16
CA LEU A 214 13.96 -10.05 7.36
C LEU A 214 12.48 -10.10 6.98
N THR A 215 11.65 -10.60 7.91
CA THR A 215 10.20 -10.57 7.78
C THR A 215 9.58 -9.74 8.91
N ALA A 216 8.36 -9.28 8.71
CA ALA A 216 7.60 -8.57 9.73
C ALA A 216 6.19 -9.16 9.82
N THR A 217 5.61 -9.11 11.03
CA THR A 217 4.19 -9.39 11.23
C THR A 217 3.41 -8.11 10.98
N TYR A 218 2.50 -8.18 10.02
CA TYR A 218 1.57 -7.12 9.66
C TYR A 218 0.20 -7.48 10.21
N ALA A 219 -0.39 -6.62 11.04
CA ALA A 219 -1.66 -6.88 11.70
C ALA A 219 -2.51 -5.61 11.80
N GLN A 220 -3.83 -5.80 11.87
CA GLN A 220 -4.76 -4.71 12.17
C GLN A 220 -5.71 -5.08 13.33
N PRO A 221 -5.19 -5.20 14.56
CA PRO A 221 -5.99 -5.61 15.71
C PRO A 221 -7.07 -4.58 16.09
N GLU A 222 -6.90 -3.32 15.69
CA GLU A 222 -7.84 -2.25 16.00
C GLU A 222 -9.21 -2.51 15.35
N PHE A 223 -9.28 -3.22 14.22
CA PHE A 223 -10.56 -3.53 13.58
C PHE A 223 -11.43 -4.46 14.41
N ASN A 224 -10.84 -5.53 14.95
CA ASN A 224 -11.54 -6.43 15.87
C ASN A 224 -11.95 -5.72 17.16
N LYS A 225 -11.10 -4.81 17.65
CA LYS A 225 -11.42 -4.00 18.83
C LYS A 225 -12.61 -3.06 18.57
N VAL A 226 -12.59 -2.31 17.46
CA VAL A 226 -13.67 -1.39 17.08
C VAL A 226 -14.98 -2.16 16.86
N ALA A 227 -14.92 -3.32 16.22
CA ALA A 227 -16.09 -4.18 16.01
C ALA A 227 -16.73 -4.59 17.35
N LYS A 228 -15.90 -5.08 18.29
CA LYS A 228 -16.34 -5.42 19.65
C LYS A 228 -16.90 -4.23 20.43
N GLU A 229 -16.26 -3.06 20.35
CA GLU A 229 -16.69 -1.84 21.05
C GLU A 229 -18.01 -1.27 20.51
N ASN A 230 -18.42 -1.66 19.29
CA ASN A 230 -19.63 -1.19 18.63
C ASN A 230 -20.63 -2.34 18.38
N ASP A 231 -20.50 -3.45 19.10
CA ASP A 231 -21.41 -4.61 19.06
C ASP A 231 -21.68 -5.18 17.65
N PHE A 232 -20.63 -5.32 16.84
CA PHE A 232 -20.70 -5.97 15.54
C PHE A 232 -19.52 -6.92 15.27
N GLU A 233 -19.70 -7.85 14.33
CA GLU A 233 -18.63 -8.77 13.88
C GLU A 233 -17.97 -8.26 12.59
N ILE A 234 -16.66 -8.43 12.45
CA ILE A 234 -15.99 -8.11 11.19
C ILE A 234 -16.40 -9.10 10.09
N PHE A 235 -16.31 -8.67 8.83
CA PHE A 235 -16.62 -9.55 7.71
C PHE A 235 -15.57 -10.67 7.56
N SER A 236 -16.01 -11.90 7.83
CA SER A 236 -15.19 -13.11 7.83
C SER A 236 -15.22 -13.88 6.49
N GLY A 237 -16.05 -13.45 5.52
CA GLY A 237 -16.09 -14.03 4.18
C GLY A 237 -14.86 -13.70 3.32
N PRO A 238 -14.80 -14.20 2.07
CA PRO A 238 -13.72 -13.88 1.13
C PRO A 238 -13.65 -12.39 0.83
N ARG A 239 -12.49 -11.78 1.06
CA ARG A 239 -12.22 -10.36 0.83
C ARG A 239 -11.45 -10.11 -0.47
N GLY A 240 -11.86 -10.79 -1.54
CA GLY A 240 -11.32 -10.61 -2.90
C GLY A 240 -10.28 -11.64 -3.35
N ALA A 241 -9.70 -12.42 -2.44
CA ALA A 241 -8.80 -13.52 -2.75
C ALA A 241 -9.15 -14.75 -1.88
N PRO A 242 -8.94 -15.99 -2.37
CA PRO A 242 -9.20 -17.22 -1.60
C PRO A 242 -8.48 -17.28 -0.25
N GLU A 243 -7.30 -16.68 -0.15
CA GLU A 243 -6.47 -16.63 1.05
C GLU A 243 -6.92 -15.55 2.06
N ASN A 244 -7.64 -14.52 1.60
CA ASN A 244 -8.09 -13.41 2.42
C ASN A 244 -9.49 -13.71 2.99
N VAL A 245 -9.55 -14.62 3.96
CA VAL A 245 -10.78 -15.09 4.61
C VAL A 245 -10.62 -15.14 6.13
N GLY A 246 -11.74 -15.16 6.85
CA GLY A 246 -11.76 -15.29 8.31
C GLY A 246 -11.51 -13.97 9.05
N GLU A 247 -11.38 -14.06 10.38
CA GLU A 247 -11.34 -12.90 11.28
C GLU A 247 -9.92 -12.49 11.73
N VAL A 248 -8.94 -13.33 11.41
CA VAL A 248 -7.54 -13.06 11.72
C VAL A 248 -6.98 -12.12 10.65
N LEU A 249 -6.87 -10.84 11.00
CA LEU A 249 -6.29 -9.80 10.16
C LEU A 249 -4.80 -9.66 10.47
N GLU A 250 -4.06 -10.72 10.20
CA GLU A 250 -2.62 -10.82 10.41
C GLU A 250 -1.94 -11.62 9.29
N ALA A 251 -0.80 -11.15 8.82
CA ALA A 251 0.03 -11.82 7.84
C ALA A 251 1.52 -11.55 8.08
N ILE A 252 2.38 -12.45 7.59
CA ILE A 252 3.84 -12.29 7.63
C ILE A 252 4.33 -12.00 6.23
N HIS A 253 5.00 -10.86 6.06
CA HIS A 253 5.57 -10.42 4.78
C HIS A 253 7.03 -10.00 4.95
N PRO A 254 7.82 -9.88 3.86
CA PRO A 254 9.17 -9.34 3.93
C PRO A 254 9.21 -7.91 4.47
N VAL A 255 10.31 -7.54 5.13
CA VAL A 255 10.64 -6.15 5.47
C VAL A 255 11.01 -5.38 4.21
N ILE A 256 11.81 -6.00 3.34
CA ILE A 256 12.15 -5.51 2.00
C ILE A 256 11.41 -6.37 0.98
N ARG A 257 10.57 -5.74 0.15
CA ARG A 257 9.78 -6.41 -0.89
C ARG A 257 10.36 -6.12 -2.26
N THR A 258 10.24 -7.07 -3.18
CA THR A 258 10.41 -6.85 -4.62
C THR A 258 9.07 -6.52 -5.25
N ASN A 259 9.00 -5.41 -5.98
CA ASN A 259 7.84 -5.09 -6.82
C ASN A 259 7.90 -5.95 -8.10
N PRO A 260 6.89 -6.78 -8.42
CA PRO A 260 6.93 -7.69 -9.57
C PRO A 260 6.85 -6.98 -10.92
N VAL A 261 6.39 -5.73 -10.97
CA VAL A 261 6.25 -4.97 -12.22
C VAL A 261 7.58 -4.35 -12.61
N THR A 262 8.26 -3.73 -11.65
CA THR A 262 9.53 -3.02 -11.88
C THR A 262 10.76 -3.89 -11.64
N GLY A 263 10.63 -4.94 -10.83
CA GLY A 263 11.77 -5.71 -10.32
C GLY A 263 12.60 -4.97 -9.27
N TRP A 264 12.09 -3.85 -8.72
CA TRP A 264 12.83 -3.02 -7.77
C TRP A 264 12.52 -3.36 -6.31
N LYS A 265 13.49 -3.14 -5.43
CA LYS A 265 13.38 -3.30 -3.99
C LYS A 265 12.78 -2.06 -3.34
N SER A 266 11.82 -2.27 -2.44
CA SER A 266 11.21 -1.24 -1.59
C SER A 266 11.20 -1.70 -0.15
N VAL A 267 11.37 -0.77 0.80
CA VAL A 267 10.98 -1.04 2.20
C VAL A 267 9.46 -1.27 2.19
N PHE A 268 8.97 -2.32 2.85
CA PHE A 268 7.53 -2.64 2.94
C PHE A 268 7.01 -2.52 4.37
N ALA A 269 7.87 -2.76 5.36
CA ALA A 269 7.54 -2.68 6.78
C ALA A 269 7.44 -1.22 7.28
N VAL A 270 6.45 -0.48 6.78
CA VAL A 270 6.19 0.91 7.17
C VAL A 270 4.73 1.10 7.57
N GLY A 271 4.53 1.89 8.60
CA GLY A 271 3.21 2.41 8.98
C GLY A 271 2.52 1.57 10.03
N HIS A 272 1.26 1.91 10.28
CA HIS A 272 0.53 1.43 11.45
C HIS A 272 0.02 -0.02 11.36
N HIS A 273 0.18 -0.68 10.22
CA HIS A 273 -0.14 -2.09 10.05
C HIS A 273 1.03 -3.03 10.42
N VAL A 274 2.22 -2.51 10.76
CA VAL A 274 3.36 -3.37 11.10
C VAL A 274 3.48 -3.48 12.61
N ALA A 275 3.30 -4.69 13.13
CA ALA A 275 3.34 -4.94 14.57
C ALA A 275 4.78 -5.11 15.09
N LYS A 276 5.59 -5.89 14.37
CA LYS A 276 7.00 -6.15 14.72
C LYS A 276 7.80 -6.67 13.53
N ILE A 277 9.11 -6.49 13.58
CA ILE A 277 10.06 -7.23 12.74
C ILE A 277 10.41 -8.54 13.45
N ASN A 278 10.21 -9.65 12.75
CA ASN A 278 10.44 -10.98 13.29
C ASN A 278 11.94 -11.25 13.46
N ASP A 279 12.27 -12.13 14.40
CA ASP A 279 13.63 -12.56 14.74
C ASP A 279 14.56 -11.45 15.27
N LEU A 280 14.04 -10.25 15.52
CA LEU A 280 14.71 -9.18 16.26
C LEU A 280 14.12 -9.05 17.67
N SER A 281 14.88 -8.45 18.59
CA SER A 281 14.33 -8.02 19.87
C SER A 281 13.29 -6.91 19.67
N ASP A 282 12.38 -6.76 20.64
CA ASP A 282 11.35 -5.71 20.59
C ASP A 282 11.96 -4.31 20.44
N GLU A 283 13.08 -4.03 21.13
CA GLU A 283 13.76 -2.73 21.05
C GLU A 283 14.36 -2.47 19.65
N GLU A 284 15.00 -3.47 19.04
CA GLU A 284 15.54 -3.37 17.68
C GLU A 284 14.42 -3.18 16.65
N SER A 285 13.35 -3.98 16.76
CA SER A 285 12.16 -3.86 15.92
C SER A 285 11.55 -2.46 16.02
N ASP A 286 11.26 -1.98 17.23
CA ASP A 286 10.67 -0.67 17.48
C ASP A 286 11.56 0.49 17.00
N HIS A 287 12.87 0.34 17.13
CA HIS A 287 13.83 1.32 16.60
C HIS A 287 13.75 1.39 15.08
N LEU A 288 13.84 0.25 14.39
CA LEU A 288 13.83 0.20 12.92
C LEU A 288 12.51 0.69 12.32
N LEU A 289 11.37 0.26 12.87
CA LEU A 289 10.05 0.70 12.40
C LEU A 289 9.86 2.21 12.55
N ARG A 290 10.30 2.80 13.68
CA ARG A 290 10.32 4.26 13.86
C ARG A 290 11.28 4.96 12.91
N TRP A 291 12.45 4.36 12.66
CA TRP A 291 13.43 4.91 11.74
C TRP A 291 12.91 4.95 10.31
N PHE A 292 12.24 3.90 9.81
CA PHE A 292 11.64 3.90 8.47
C PHE A 292 10.62 5.03 8.29
N VAL A 293 9.75 5.27 9.29
CA VAL A 293 8.81 6.40 9.26
C VAL A 293 9.55 7.74 9.34
N THR A 294 10.65 7.80 10.10
CA THR A 294 11.51 8.99 10.20
C THR A 294 12.12 9.35 8.85
N LEU A 295 12.62 8.36 8.11
CA LEU A 295 13.13 8.55 6.75
C LEU A 295 12.06 9.15 5.83
N ILE A 296 10.78 8.81 5.98
CA ILE A 296 9.72 9.43 5.19
C ILE A 296 9.54 10.90 5.59
N VAL A 297 9.30 11.18 6.88
CA VAL A 297 8.89 12.53 7.31
C VAL A 297 10.01 13.57 7.24
N GLU A 298 11.27 13.16 7.32
CA GLU A 298 12.42 14.09 7.25
C GLU A 298 12.92 14.33 5.82
N ASN A 299 12.48 13.52 4.85
CA ASN A 299 12.87 13.65 3.44
C ASN A 299 11.65 14.06 2.61
N HIS A 300 11.47 15.37 2.40
CA HIS A 300 10.34 15.88 1.62
C HIS A 300 10.50 15.65 0.11
N ASP A 301 11.73 15.41 -0.35
CA ASP A 301 12.08 15.18 -1.76
C ASP A 301 11.70 13.79 -2.28
N LEU A 302 11.36 12.84 -1.39
CA LEU A 302 10.79 11.54 -1.77
C LEU A 302 9.26 11.52 -1.75
N GLN A 303 8.62 12.66 -1.48
CA GLN A 303 7.18 12.78 -1.30
C GLN A 303 6.52 13.52 -2.46
N ALA A 304 5.28 13.14 -2.78
CA ALA A 304 4.36 13.93 -3.59
C ALA A 304 3.15 14.34 -2.75
N ARG A 305 2.60 15.53 -3.01
CA ARG A 305 1.35 16.00 -2.39
C ARG A 305 0.38 16.39 -3.49
N LEU A 306 -0.80 15.77 -3.50
CA LEU A 306 -1.89 16.19 -4.35
C LEU A 306 -2.81 17.11 -3.56
N ARG A 307 -2.85 18.37 -3.99
CA ARG A 307 -3.98 19.22 -3.68
C ARG A 307 -5.13 18.87 -4.60
N TRP A 308 -6.22 18.39 -4.02
CA TRP A 308 -7.45 18.11 -4.74
C TRP A 308 -8.08 19.43 -5.18
N GLN A 309 -8.35 19.60 -6.47
CA GLN A 309 -8.80 20.87 -7.04
C GLN A 309 -10.24 20.80 -7.54
N ASN A 310 -10.65 19.66 -8.08
CA ASN A 310 -11.98 19.49 -8.68
C ASN A 310 -12.68 18.26 -8.11
N PRO A 311 -14.03 18.25 -8.10
CA PRO A 311 -14.78 17.00 -8.06
C PRO A 311 -14.28 16.06 -9.16
N ASN A 312 -14.22 14.78 -8.83
CA ASN A 312 -13.70 13.70 -9.65
C ASN A 312 -12.23 13.83 -10.07
N ASP A 313 -11.43 14.65 -9.38
CA ASP A 313 -9.98 14.43 -9.36
C ASP A 313 -9.69 13.02 -8.80
N LEU A 314 -8.72 12.33 -9.40
CA LEU A 314 -8.46 10.91 -9.17
C LEU A 314 -6.97 10.65 -9.03
N ALA A 315 -6.60 9.79 -8.08
CA ALA A 315 -5.24 9.29 -7.90
C ALA A 315 -5.22 7.77 -7.96
N ILE A 316 -4.20 7.21 -8.61
CA ILE A 316 -3.92 5.77 -8.63
C ILE A 316 -2.48 5.54 -8.15
N TRP A 317 -2.27 4.72 -7.13
CA TRP A 317 -0.93 4.43 -6.62
C TRP A 317 -0.68 2.94 -6.43
N ASP A 318 0.60 2.56 -6.42
CA ASP A 318 1.07 1.18 -6.20
C ASP A 318 1.40 0.95 -4.71
N ASN A 319 0.51 0.27 -3.99
CA ASN A 319 0.68 -0.09 -2.58
C ASN A 319 1.85 -1.06 -2.34
N ARG A 320 2.41 -1.68 -3.37
CA ARG A 320 3.59 -2.54 -3.19
C ARG A 320 4.83 -1.76 -2.80
N SER A 321 4.89 -0.47 -3.13
CA SER A 321 6.11 0.34 -2.98
C SER A 321 5.86 1.81 -2.65
N VAL A 322 4.64 2.18 -2.27
CA VAL A 322 4.26 3.54 -1.91
C VAL A 322 3.51 3.56 -0.59
N TYR A 323 3.82 4.57 0.21
CA TYR A 323 3.05 4.91 1.41
C TYR A 323 2.26 6.17 1.15
N HIS A 324 1.13 6.33 1.83
CA HIS A 324 0.32 7.52 1.74
C HIS A 324 -0.19 7.97 3.11
N ALA A 325 -0.57 9.24 3.20
CA ALA A 325 -1.13 9.86 4.38
C ALA A 325 -2.20 10.88 3.99
N ALA A 326 -3.37 10.82 4.64
CA ALA A 326 -4.40 11.83 4.51
C ALA A 326 -4.09 13.04 5.41
N THR A 327 -4.38 14.24 4.92
CA THR A 327 -4.25 15.49 5.68
C THR A 327 -5.61 15.87 6.27
N PHE A 328 -5.70 15.92 7.59
CA PHE A 328 -6.94 16.25 8.33
C PHE A 328 -6.98 17.72 8.73
N ASP A 329 -6.75 18.63 7.77
CA ASP A 329 -6.65 20.09 7.97
C ASP A 329 -7.86 20.87 7.43
N TYR A 330 -9.04 20.24 7.42
CA TYR A 330 -10.26 20.79 6.80
C TYR A 330 -11.48 20.83 7.73
N ASP A 331 -11.28 20.77 9.05
CA ASP A 331 -12.38 20.88 10.01
C ASP A 331 -13.10 22.24 9.89
N GLY A 332 -14.44 22.21 9.90
CA GLY A 332 -15.27 23.38 9.66
C GLY A 332 -15.24 23.96 8.24
N LEU A 333 -14.51 23.35 7.28
CA LEU A 333 -14.33 23.87 5.91
C LEU A 333 -15.24 23.23 4.86
N GLY A 334 -16.11 22.31 5.27
CA GLY A 334 -17.07 21.62 4.40
C GLY A 334 -16.86 20.11 4.32
N PRO A 335 -17.72 19.38 3.60
CA PRO A 335 -17.61 17.93 3.47
C PRO A 335 -16.42 17.52 2.59
N ARG A 336 -15.82 16.39 2.91
CA ARG A 336 -14.86 15.67 2.06
C ARG A 336 -15.37 14.26 1.86
N THR A 337 -15.62 13.86 0.62
CA THR A 337 -16.12 12.52 0.27
C THR A 337 -15.36 11.99 -0.92
N GLY A 338 -14.90 10.75 -0.85
CA GLY A 338 -14.24 10.06 -1.96
C GLY A 338 -14.61 8.59 -2.04
N HIS A 339 -14.55 8.04 -3.24
CA HIS A 339 -14.85 6.64 -3.54
C HIS A 339 -13.53 5.95 -3.82
N ARG A 340 -13.23 4.92 -3.02
CA ARG A 340 -11.97 4.17 -3.09
C ARG A 340 -12.24 2.74 -3.51
N VAL A 341 -11.45 2.27 -4.47
CA VAL A 341 -11.36 0.85 -4.85
C VAL A 341 -9.94 0.40 -4.57
N VAL A 342 -9.82 -0.78 -3.97
CA VAL A 342 -8.54 -1.40 -3.63
C VAL A 342 -8.43 -2.71 -4.39
N GLY A 343 -7.45 -2.83 -5.27
CA GLY A 343 -7.14 -4.09 -5.96
C GLY A 343 -6.28 -4.96 -5.06
N LEU A 344 -6.39 -6.28 -5.24
CA LEU A 344 -5.48 -7.25 -4.62
C LEU A 344 -4.38 -7.66 -5.60
N GLY A 345 -3.16 -7.77 -5.11
CA GLY A 345 -2.01 -8.18 -5.91
C GLY A 345 -1.64 -9.64 -5.73
N GLU A 346 -0.36 -9.86 -5.52
CA GLU A 346 0.26 -11.13 -5.23
C GLU A 346 0.74 -11.20 -3.78
N LYS A 347 1.00 -12.43 -3.29
CA LYS A 347 1.68 -12.61 -2.01
C LYS A 347 3.05 -11.91 -2.05
N PRO A 348 3.36 -11.00 -1.11
CA PRO A 348 4.64 -10.29 -1.09
C PRO A 348 5.83 -11.24 -1.00
N TYR A 349 6.89 -10.92 -1.74
CA TYR A 349 8.12 -11.69 -1.75
C TYR A 349 9.34 -10.78 -1.83
N PHE A 350 10.48 -11.34 -1.43
CA PHE A 350 11.79 -10.76 -1.63
C PHE A 350 12.55 -11.63 -2.63
N ASP A 351 13.01 -11.05 -3.73
CA ASP A 351 13.94 -11.70 -4.66
C ASP A 351 15.36 -11.18 -4.40
N PRO A 352 16.31 -12.02 -3.94
CA PRO A 352 17.70 -11.62 -3.77
C PRO A 352 18.36 -11.04 -5.03
N LYS A 353 17.87 -11.39 -6.23
CA LYS A 353 18.36 -10.90 -7.52
C LYS A 353 17.76 -9.56 -7.95
N SER A 354 16.70 -9.10 -7.29
CA SER A 354 16.13 -7.78 -7.58
C SER A 354 17.11 -6.66 -7.23
N THR A 355 16.97 -5.52 -7.88
CA THR A 355 17.87 -4.37 -7.73
C THR A 355 17.21 -3.24 -6.98
N SER A 356 18.01 -2.32 -6.45
CA SER A 356 17.49 -1.03 -6.02
C SER A 356 17.06 -0.21 -7.25
N ARG A 357 16.19 0.81 -7.08
CA ARG A 357 15.71 1.58 -8.24
C ARG A 357 16.85 2.33 -8.90
N ARG A 358 17.70 3.02 -8.13
CA ARG A 358 18.87 3.73 -8.66
C ARG A 358 19.81 2.81 -9.45
N GLU A 359 20.13 1.63 -8.92
CA GLU A 359 20.97 0.66 -9.63
C GLU A 359 20.34 0.22 -10.95
N ALA A 360 19.02 0.04 -11.00
CA ALA A 360 18.31 -0.35 -12.22
C ALA A 360 18.30 0.77 -13.27
N LEU A 361 18.13 2.03 -12.84
CA LEU A 361 18.11 3.18 -13.74
C LEU A 361 19.51 3.51 -14.27
N GLU A 362 20.54 3.44 -13.42
CA GLU A 362 21.95 3.61 -13.85
C GLU A 362 22.35 2.59 -14.92
N GLN A 363 21.84 1.35 -14.85
CA GLN A 363 22.09 0.31 -15.86
C GLN A 363 21.35 0.54 -17.18
N GLN A 364 20.28 1.35 -17.20
CA GLN A 364 19.55 1.69 -18.42
C GLN A 364 20.17 2.88 -19.17
N GLU A 365 20.91 3.73 -18.45
CA GLU A 365 21.62 4.90 -19.00
C GLU A 365 23.05 4.59 -19.48
N ALA A 366 23.63 3.47 -19.02
CA ALA A 366 24.97 2.98 -19.39
C ALA A 366 24.95 2.15 -20.68
#